data_AF-A0A349X0M3-F1
#
_entry.id   AF-A0A349X0M3-F1
#
_cell.length_a   1.000
_cell.length_b   1.000
_cell.length_c   1.000
_cell.angle_alpha   90.00
_cell.angle_beta   90.00
_cell.angle_gamma   90.00
#
_symmetry.space_group_name_H-M   'P 1'
#
loop_
_entity.id
_entity.type
_entity.pdbx_description
1 polymer ?
#
loop_
_entity_poly.entity_id
_entity_poly.type
_entity_poly.pdbx_seq_one_letter_code
_entity_poly.pdbx_strand_id
1 'polypeptide(L)'
;MIKTGIFLFLFFLTLQVSFIFALPFPFDRTPFLLLMTLYFYQYLNQTNVWWWLIFYGIVLDFFSISYAPLETISYSILVIVIIILAKQIFTNRSFYAISATMIICLFVLTVTQVLSIFILHFFNDSSLPWLAIVKVNVWAVFLGCSTLFLLFPFIKQTHSIFHRFFFKGK
;
A
#
# COMPACT_ATOMS: atom_id res chain seq x y z
N MET A 1 4.00 14.09 -17.12
CA MET A 1 3.42 13.07 -16.20
C MET A 1 4.46 12.44 -15.28
N ILE A 2 5.59 11.91 -15.78
CA ILE A 2 6.60 11.22 -14.93
C ILE A 2 7.15 12.12 -13.82
N LYS A 3 7.51 13.38 -14.13
CA LYS A 3 8.00 14.35 -13.13
C LYS A 3 7.03 14.57 -11.96
N THR A 4 5.74 14.72 -12.26
CA THR A 4 4.69 14.87 -11.24
C THR A 4 4.51 13.59 -10.41
N GLY A 5 4.61 12.42 -11.04
CA GLY A 5 4.54 11.13 -10.35
C GLY A 5 5.70 10.91 -9.39
N ILE A 6 6.91 11.34 -9.75
CA ILE A 6 8.08 11.29 -8.87
C ILE A 6 7.90 12.22 -7.66
N PHE A 7 7.43 13.44 -7.88
CA PHE A 7 7.17 14.38 -6.79
C PHE A 7 6.12 13.84 -5.80
N LEU A 8 5.01 13.30 -6.32
CA LEU A 8 3.96 12.69 -5.48
C LEU A 8 4.48 11.47 -4.72
N PHE A 9 5.27 10.60 -5.38
CA PHE A 9 5.93 9.48 -4.72
C PHE A 9 6.79 9.94 -3.55
N LEU A 10 7.70 10.90 -3.78
CA LEU A 10 8.59 11.43 -2.75
C LEU A 10 7.79 12.04 -1.60
N PHE A 11 6.73 12.79 -1.91
CA PHE A 11 5.85 13.37 -0.89
C PHE A 11 5.14 12.32 -0.03
N PHE A 12 4.59 11.27 -0.63
CA PHE A 12 3.94 10.20 0.14
C PHE A 12 4.94 9.32 0.88
N LEU A 13 6.12 9.10 0.31
CA LEU A 13 7.21 8.38 0.96
C LEU A 13 7.68 9.14 2.21
N THR A 14 7.90 10.46 2.12
CA THR A 14 8.29 11.27 3.28
C THR A 14 7.21 11.31 4.34
N LEU A 15 5.92 11.38 3.96
CA LEU A 15 4.82 11.26 4.92
C LEU A 15 4.80 9.89 5.62
N GLN A 16 4.97 8.79 4.87
CA GLN A 16 5.02 7.44 5.44
C GLN A 16 6.15 7.33 6.47
N VAL A 17 7.37 7.72 6.09
CA VAL A 17 8.56 7.52 6.92
C VAL A 17 8.66 8.53 8.06
N SER A 18 8.30 9.80 7.82
CA SER A 18 8.52 10.87 8.81
C SER A 18 7.32 11.06 9.74
N PHE A 19 6.10 10.85 9.25
CA PHE A 19 4.89 11.08 10.03
C PHE A 19 4.30 9.77 10.52
N ILE A 20 4.00 8.82 9.61
CA ILE A 20 3.32 7.58 10.00
C ILE A 20 4.21 6.73 10.92
N PHE A 21 5.47 6.47 10.54
CA PHE A 21 6.37 5.66 11.38
C PHE A 21 6.74 6.33 12.72
N ALA A 22 6.52 7.64 12.88
CA ALA A 22 6.72 8.33 14.15
C ALA A 22 5.53 8.18 15.12
N LEU A 23 4.38 7.68 14.66
CA LEU A 23 3.21 7.47 15.51
C LEU A 23 3.44 6.29 16.47
N PRO A 24 2.75 6.25 17.62
CA PRO A 24 2.80 5.10 18.50
C PRO A 24 2.11 3.88 17.88
N PHE A 25 2.59 2.68 18.20
CA PHE A 25 1.90 1.43 17.87
C PHE A 25 0.44 1.46 18.39
N PRO A 26 -0.56 1.05 17.58
CA PRO A 26 -0.44 0.39 16.27
C PRO A 26 -0.46 1.34 15.06
N PHE A 27 -0.60 2.65 15.25
CA PHE A 27 -0.83 3.61 14.17
C PHE A 27 0.34 3.73 13.19
N ASP A 28 1.56 3.43 13.65
CA ASP A 28 2.77 3.30 12.83
C ASP A 28 2.69 2.23 11.73
N ARG A 29 1.72 1.31 11.82
CA ARG A 29 1.49 0.25 10.82
C ARG A 29 0.49 0.61 9.74
N THR A 30 0.06 1.86 9.68
CA THR A 30 -0.81 2.32 8.60
C THR A 30 -0.07 2.20 7.25
N PRO A 31 -0.56 1.38 6.30
CA PRO A 31 0.12 1.14 5.02
C PRO A 31 -0.21 2.27 4.01
N PHE A 32 0.12 3.51 4.37
CA PHE A 32 -0.36 4.71 3.68
C PHE A 32 0.10 4.78 2.22
N LEU A 33 1.36 4.43 1.92
CA LEU A 33 1.83 4.41 0.53
C LEU A 33 1.10 3.37 -0.33
N LEU A 34 0.78 2.20 0.23
CA LEU A 34 -0.04 1.17 -0.43
C LEU A 34 -1.44 1.69 -0.72
N LEU A 35 -2.08 2.35 0.24
CA LEU A 35 -3.41 2.93 0.06
C LEU A 35 -3.43 3.97 -1.05
N MET A 36 -2.46 4.89 -1.05
CA MET A 36 -2.35 5.89 -2.10
C MET A 36 -2.12 5.23 -3.46
N THR A 37 -1.25 4.23 -3.53
CA THR A 37 -0.99 3.48 -4.77
C THR A 37 -2.27 2.83 -5.31
N LEU A 38 -3.01 2.11 -4.46
CA LEU A 38 -4.28 1.48 -4.82
C LEU A 38 -5.31 2.52 -5.27
N TYR A 39 -5.39 3.64 -4.56
CA TYR A 39 -6.30 4.72 -4.90
C TYR A 39 -5.98 5.32 -6.28
N PHE A 40 -4.73 5.73 -6.52
CA PHE A 40 -4.34 6.29 -7.81
C PHE A 40 -4.49 5.27 -8.94
N TYR A 41 -4.12 4.01 -8.70
CA TYR A 41 -4.18 2.97 -9.72
C TYR A 41 -5.62 2.57 -10.07
N GLN A 42 -6.45 2.24 -9.06
CA GLN A 42 -7.77 1.64 -9.27
C GLN A 42 -8.88 2.70 -9.38
N TYR A 43 -8.82 3.79 -8.62
CA TYR A 43 -9.86 4.84 -8.65
C TYR A 43 -9.59 5.90 -9.73
N LEU A 44 -8.36 6.42 -9.79
CA LEU A 44 -7.97 7.47 -10.74
C LEU A 44 -7.42 6.92 -12.07
N ASN A 45 -7.28 5.59 -12.20
CA ASN A 45 -6.78 4.90 -13.39
C ASN A 45 -5.38 5.36 -13.82
N GLN A 46 -4.55 5.80 -12.87
CA GLN A 46 -3.17 6.17 -13.12
C GLN A 46 -2.27 4.94 -13.07
N THR A 47 -2.02 4.36 -14.24
CA THR A 47 -1.24 3.12 -14.34
C THR A 47 0.21 3.30 -13.94
N ASN A 48 0.80 4.48 -14.09
CA ASN A 48 2.22 4.75 -13.83
C ASN A 48 2.62 4.76 -12.34
N VAL A 49 1.76 4.32 -11.43
CA VAL A 49 1.99 4.39 -9.97
C VAL A 49 2.54 3.07 -9.42
N TRP A 50 2.53 1.99 -10.21
CA TRP A 50 3.02 0.67 -9.78
C TRP A 50 4.45 0.67 -9.26
N TRP A 51 5.34 1.51 -9.84
CA TRP A 51 6.75 1.55 -9.45
C TRP A 51 6.98 2.11 -8.05
N TRP A 52 6.01 2.84 -7.48
CA TRP A 52 6.11 3.40 -6.12
C TRP A 52 6.34 2.31 -5.09
N LEU A 53 5.65 1.18 -5.21
CA LEU A 53 5.75 0.08 -4.25
C LEU A 53 7.03 -0.71 -4.41
N ILE A 54 7.54 -0.87 -5.63
CA ILE A 54 8.83 -1.53 -5.87
C ILE A 54 9.95 -0.69 -5.26
N PHE A 55 9.99 0.61 -5.54
CA PHE A 55 10.98 1.51 -4.94
C PHE A 55 10.84 1.60 -3.43
N TYR A 56 9.63 1.53 -2.91
CA TYR A 56 9.42 1.46 -1.46
C TYR A 56 10.02 0.20 -0.85
N GLY A 57 9.85 -0.97 -1.47
CA GLY A 57 10.52 -2.21 -1.06
C GLY A 57 12.06 -2.08 -1.06
N ILE A 58 12.62 -1.43 -2.09
CA ILE A 58 14.07 -1.15 -2.16
C ILE A 58 14.52 -0.28 -1.00
N VAL A 59 13.76 0.77 -0.67
CA VAL A 59 14.07 1.66 0.47
C VAL A 59 14.01 0.89 1.78
N LEU A 60 13.01 0.05 1.99
CA LEU A 60 12.87 -0.75 3.20
C LEU A 60 14.05 -1.73 3.39
N ASP A 61 14.46 -2.42 2.32
CA ASP A 61 15.61 -3.33 2.35
C ASP A 61 16.93 -2.56 2.56
N PHE A 62 17.15 -1.46 1.84
CA PHE A 62 18.38 -0.68 1.90
C PHE A 62 18.65 -0.08 3.28
N PHE A 63 17.60 0.42 3.95
CA PHE A 63 17.71 0.97 5.30
C PHE A 63 17.45 -0.05 6.41
N SER A 64 17.12 -1.31 6.07
CA SER A 64 16.78 -2.37 7.04
C SER A 64 15.71 -1.93 8.06
N ILE A 65 14.70 -1.19 7.59
CA ILE A 65 13.63 -0.64 8.44
C ILE A 65 12.52 -1.68 8.68
N SER A 66 12.39 -2.65 7.78
CA SER A 66 11.32 -3.65 7.82
C SER A 66 11.56 -4.77 8.83
N TYR A 67 10.47 -5.40 9.25
CA TYR A 67 10.53 -6.61 10.10
C TYR A 67 10.85 -7.88 9.32
N ALA A 68 10.57 -7.87 8.01
CA ALA A 68 10.89 -8.98 7.13
C ALA A 68 12.00 -8.56 6.15
N PRO A 69 12.94 -9.46 5.85
CA PRO A 69 13.91 -9.26 4.78
C PRO A 69 13.28 -9.54 3.41
N LEU A 70 13.94 -9.04 2.36
CA LEU A 70 13.54 -9.20 0.96
C LEU A 70 12.19 -8.54 0.66
N GLU A 71 11.95 -7.35 1.23
CA GLU A 71 10.74 -6.56 0.99
C GLU A 71 10.60 -6.20 -0.49
N THR A 72 11.69 -5.93 -1.20
CA THR A 72 11.66 -5.64 -2.64
C THR A 72 10.95 -6.75 -3.42
N ILE A 73 11.19 -8.02 -3.07
CA ILE A 73 10.53 -9.16 -3.72
C ILE A 73 9.05 -9.20 -3.34
N SER A 74 8.75 -9.06 -2.05
CA SER A 74 7.37 -9.05 -1.52
C SER A 74 6.51 -7.96 -2.16
N TYR A 75 7.03 -6.73 -2.24
CA TYR A 75 6.34 -5.60 -2.89
C TYR A 75 6.26 -5.74 -4.41
N SER A 76 7.23 -6.39 -5.06
CA SER A 76 7.15 -6.69 -6.49
C SER A 76 6.03 -7.69 -6.80
N ILE A 77 5.90 -8.75 -5.99
CA ILE A 77 4.78 -9.70 -6.08
C ILE A 77 3.45 -8.97 -5.85
N LEU A 78 3.40 -8.11 -4.82
CA LEU A 78 2.21 -7.34 -4.50
C LEU A 78 1.77 -6.44 -5.66
N VAL A 79 2.71 -5.81 -6.39
CA VAL A 79 2.38 -5.02 -7.60
C VAL A 79 1.71 -5.88 -8.67
N ILE A 80 2.20 -7.09 -8.91
CA ILE A 80 1.58 -8.01 -9.88
C ILE A 80 0.14 -8.32 -9.44
N VAL A 81 -0.07 -8.59 -8.16
CA VAL A 81 -1.40 -8.84 -7.59
C VAL A 81 -2.31 -7.63 -7.76
N ILE A 82 -1.85 -6.41 -7.47
CA ILE A 82 -2.64 -5.17 -7.70
C ILE A 82 -3.08 -5.08 -9.16
N ILE A 83 -2.16 -5.28 -10.10
CA ILE A 83 -2.45 -5.17 -11.53
C ILE A 83 -3.53 -6.18 -11.94
N ILE A 84 -3.42 -7.44 -11.49
CA ILE A 84 -4.40 -8.50 -11.77
C ILE A 84 -5.75 -8.16 -11.15
N LEU A 85 -5.77 -7.87 -9.84
CA LEU A 85 -7.00 -7.59 -9.10
C LEU A 85 -7.74 -6.38 -9.67
N ALA A 86 -7.05 -5.27 -9.89
CA ALA A 86 -7.68 -4.03 -10.35
C ALA A 86 -8.15 -4.10 -11.81
N LYS A 87 -7.49 -4.90 -12.67
CA LYS A 87 -7.87 -5.02 -14.10
C LYS A 87 -8.87 -6.13 -14.38
N GLN A 88 -8.85 -7.23 -13.61
CA GLN A 88 -9.61 -8.44 -13.96
C GLN A 88 -10.75 -8.75 -12.97
N ILE A 89 -10.57 -8.47 -11.67
CA ILE A 89 -11.50 -8.93 -10.63
C ILE A 89 -12.33 -7.76 -10.09
N PHE A 90 -11.68 -6.68 -9.68
CA PHE A 90 -12.28 -5.51 -9.04
C PHE A 90 -12.21 -4.27 -9.92
N THR A 91 -12.76 -4.37 -11.13
CA THR A 91 -12.76 -3.28 -12.13
C THR A 91 -13.61 -2.07 -11.72
N ASN A 92 -14.53 -2.25 -10.77
CA ASN A 92 -15.38 -1.19 -10.26
C ASN A 92 -14.57 -0.19 -9.41
N ARG A 93 -14.85 1.11 -9.59
CA ARG A 93 -14.25 2.21 -8.79
C ARG A 93 -14.97 2.43 -7.45
N SER A 94 -15.45 1.35 -6.84
CA SER A 94 -16.21 1.42 -5.59
C SER A 94 -15.27 1.31 -4.39
N PHE A 95 -15.73 1.83 -3.24
CA PHE A 95 -15.03 1.65 -1.97
C PHE A 95 -14.74 0.18 -1.68
N TYR A 96 -15.77 -0.67 -1.84
CA TYR A 96 -15.69 -2.11 -1.62
C TYR A 96 -14.62 -2.79 -2.47
N ALA A 97 -14.50 -2.39 -3.74
CA ALA A 97 -13.49 -2.92 -4.65
C ALA A 97 -12.08 -2.57 -4.17
N ILE A 98 -11.83 -1.31 -3.80
CA ILE A 98 -10.51 -0.85 -3.33
C ILE A 98 -10.16 -1.49 -1.98
N SER A 99 -11.12 -1.57 -1.05
CA SER A 99 -10.91 -2.22 0.25
C SER A 99 -10.62 -3.71 0.09
N ALA A 100 -11.33 -4.41 -0.81
CA ALA A 100 -11.07 -5.83 -1.08
C ALA A 100 -9.67 -6.03 -1.69
N THR A 101 -9.28 -5.20 -2.66
CA THR A 101 -7.92 -5.22 -3.22
C THR A 101 -6.88 -5.01 -2.11
N MET A 102 -7.09 -4.05 -1.22
CA MET A 102 -6.19 -3.76 -0.10
C MET A 102 -6.02 -4.97 0.82
N ILE A 103 -7.13 -5.58 1.27
CA ILE A 103 -7.11 -6.75 2.15
C ILE A 103 -6.33 -7.90 1.50
N ILE A 104 -6.60 -8.21 0.22
CA ILE A 104 -5.91 -9.28 -0.49
C ILE A 104 -4.43 -8.95 -0.67
N CYS A 105 -4.08 -7.70 -0.97
CA CYS A 105 -2.69 -7.27 -1.10
C CYS A 105 -1.92 -7.46 0.21
N LEU A 106 -2.48 -7.05 1.35
CA LEU A 106 -1.83 -7.25 2.65
C LEU A 106 -1.77 -8.72 3.05
N PHE A 107 -2.77 -9.53 2.69
CA PHE A 107 -2.71 -10.97 2.88
C PHE A 107 -1.54 -11.57 2.08
N VAL A 108 -1.42 -11.23 0.80
CA VAL A 108 -0.30 -11.67 -0.05
C VAL A 108 1.03 -11.20 0.53
N LEU A 109 1.13 -9.93 0.96
CA LEU A 109 2.33 -9.40 1.60
C LEU A 109 2.73 -10.20 2.84
N THR A 110 1.74 -10.53 3.69
CA THR A 110 1.96 -11.33 4.90
C THR A 110 2.50 -12.71 4.55
N VAL A 111 1.88 -13.37 3.56
CA VAL A 111 2.31 -14.68 3.10
C VAL A 111 3.73 -14.62 2.54
N THR A 112 4.06 -13.64 1.70
CA THR A 112 5.40 -13.52 1.11
C THR A 112 6.47 -13.22 2.16
N GLN A 113 6.17 -12.37 3.15
CA GLN A 113 7.08 -12.05 4.26
C GLN A 113 7.30 -13.26 5.19
N VAL A 114 6.25 -14.02 5.50
CA VAL A 114 6.38 -15.25 6.31
C VAL A 114 7.21 -16.29 5.55
N LEU A 115 6.99 -16.44 4.24
CA LEU A 115 7.78 -17.33 3.40
C LEU A 115 9.25 -16.90 3.32
N SER A 116 9.55 -15.61 3.17
CA SER A 116 10.95 -15.14 3.09
C SER A 116 11.72 -15.44 4.37
N ILE A 117 11.08 -15.29 5.53
CA ILE A 117 11.68 -15.61 6.83
C ILE A 117 11.82 -17.11 7.02
N PHE A 118 10.84 -17.90 6.59
CA PHE A 118 10.94 -19.35 6.66
C PHE A 118 12.13 -19.88 5.83
N ILE A 119 12.33 -19.32 4.63
CA ILE A 119 13.49 -19.63 3.79
C ILE A 119 14.78 -19.26 4.51
N LEU A 120 14.88 -18.06 5.08
CA LEU A 120 16.10 -17.63 5.77
C LEU A 120 16.38 -18.42 7.06
N HIS A 121 15.35 -18.83 7.78
CA HIS A 121 15.48 -19.70 8.93
C HIS A 121 16.06 -21.07 8.55
N PHE A 122 15.68 -21.61 7.39
CA PHE A 122 16.27 -22.84 6.89
C PHE A 122 17.79 -22.72 6.68
N PHE A 123 18.29 -21.51 6.40
CA PHE A 123 19.73 -21.25 6.23
C PHE A 123 20.43 -20.76 7.50
N ASN A 124 19.71 -20.19 8.46
CA ASN A 124 20.23 -19.62 9.70
C ASN A 124 19.33 -20.03 10.88
N ASP A 125 19.89 -20.74 11.86
CA ASP A 125 19.27 -21.22 13.13
C ASP A 125 18.76 -20.10 14.09
N SER A 126 18.17 -19.05 13.53
CA SER A 126 17.61 -17.91 14.24
C SER A 126 16.15 -18.17 14.63
N SER A 127 15.70 -17.69 15.79
CA SER A 127 14.30 -17.83 16.22
C SER A 127 13.34 -17.16 15.22
N LEU A 128 12.29 -17.86 14.78
CA LEU A 128 11.28 -17.38 13.83
C LEU A 128 10.31 -16.34 14.46
N PRO A 129 10.39 -15.03 14.13
CA PRO A 129 9.47 -14.03 14.67
C PRO A 129 8.14 -13.95 13.89
N TRP A 130 7.61 -15.09 13.43
CA TRP A 130 6.44 -15.13 12.53
C TRP A 130 5.19 -14.48 13.13
N LEU A 131 4.98 -14.65 14.44
CA LEU A 131 3.82 -14.08 15.14
C LEU A 131 3.85 -12.56 15.19
N ALA A 132 5.04 -11.95 15.22
CA ALA A 132 5.19 -10.50 15.17
C ALA A 132 4.71 -9.93 13.83
N ILE A 133 5.02 -10.61 12.72
CA ILE A 133 4.62 -10.19 11.37
C ILE A 133 3.13 -10.32 11.16
N VAL A 134 2.55 -11.44 11.59
CA VAL A 134 1.09 -11.62 11.53
C VAL A 134 0.40 -10.52 12.34
N LYS A 135 0.86 -10.25 13.57
CA LYS A 135 0.30 -9.18 14.41
C LYS A 135 0.41 -7.81 13.75
N VAL A 136 1.56 -7.47 13.18
CA VAL A 136 1.78 -6.19 12.48
C VAL A 136 0.86 -6.07 11.28
N ASN A 137 0.75 -7.10 10.45
CA ASN A 137 -0.06 -7.04 9.24
C ASN A 137 -1.57 -7.05 9.52
N VAL A 138 -2.03 -7.71 10.58
CA VAL A 138 -3.44 -7.61 11.01
C VAL A 138 -3.80 -6.17 11.38
N TRP A 139 -2.93 -5.47 12.12
CA TRP A 139 -3.12 -4.04 12.41
C TRP A 139 -3.08 -3.19 11.14
N ALA A 140 -2.17 -3.49 10.21
CA ALA A 140 -2.10 -2.80 8.93
C ALA A 140 -3.40 -2.95 8.11
N VAL A 141 -4.02 -4.14 8.11
CA VAL A 141 -5.33 -4.37 7.45
C VAL A 141 -6.40 -3.52 8.10
N PHE A 142 -6.51 -3.57 9.43
CA PHE A 142 -7.50 -2.80 10.15
C PHE A 142 -7.36 -1.29 9.88
N LEU A 143 -6.15 -0.75 10.07
CA LEU A 143 -5.87 0.66 9.85
C LEU A 143 -6.01 1.07 8.39
N GLY A 144 -5.62 0.21 7.45
CA GLY A 144 -5.81 0.43 6.02
C GLY A 144 -7.28 0.56 5.63
N CYS A 145 -8.13 -0.31 6.16
CA CYS A 145 -9.57 -0.25 5.94
C CYS A 145 -10.20 1.00 6.60
N SER A 146 -9.82 1.30 7.85
CA SER A 146 -10.32 2.48 8.56
C SER A 146 -9.94 3.78 7.86
N THR A 147 -8.70 3.90 7.40
CA THR A 147 -8.24 5.09 6.67
C THR A 147 -8.93 5.24 5.32
N LEU A 148 -9.12 4.15 4.58
CA LEU A 148 -9.95 4.20 3.36
C LEU A 148 -11.38 4.65 3.70
N PHE A 149 -11.99 4.11 4.75
CA PHE A 149 -13.36 4.46 5.15
C PHE A 149 -13.49 5.95 5.46
N LEU A 150 -12.50 6.52 6.15
CA LEU A 150 -12.47 7.95 6.47
C LEU A 150 -12.21 8.82 5.24
N LEU A 151 -11.30 8.42 4.34
CA LEU A 151 -10.88 9.25 3.20
C LEU A 151 -11.85 9.19 2.02
N PHE A 152 -12.54 8.06 1.82
CA PHE A 152 -13.39 7.85 0.65
C PHE A 152 -14.55 8.87 0.50
N PRO A 153 -15.26 9.28 1.56
CA PRO A 153 -16.29 10.32 1.48
C PRO A 153 -15.73 11.67 1.01
N PHE A 154 -14.60 12.10 1.58
CA PHE A 154 -13.96 13.37 1.21
C PHE A 154 -13.51 13.37 -0.26
N ILE A 155 -12.98 12.24 -0.72
CA ILE A 155 -12.54 12.05 -2.09
C ILE A 155 -13.72 12.13 -3.07
N LYS A 156 -14.84 11.45 -2.78
CA LYS A 156 -16.04 11.50 -3.62
C LYS A 156 -16.58 12.94 -3.71
N GLN A 157 -16.53 13.66 -2.60
CA GLN A 157 -17.00 15.04 -2.52
C GLN A 157 -16.12 16.01 -3.31
N THR A 158 -14.79 15.94 -3.18
CA THR A 158 -13.87 16.81 -3.94
C THR A 158 -13.97 16.58 -5.44
N HIS A 159 -14.06 15.33 -5.91
CA HIS A 159 -14.26 15.03 -7.32
C HIS A 159 -15.60 15.57 -7.85
N SER A 160 -16.68 15.42 -7.09
CA SER A 160 -18.00 15.95 -7.47
C SER A 160 -18.01 17.48 -7.55
N ILE A 161 -17.37 18.16 -6.58
CA ILE A 161 -17.22 19.61 -6.56
C ILE A 161 -16.40 20.07 -7.76
N PHE A 162 -15.24 19.45 -8.01
CA PHE A 162 -14.37 19.82 -9.13
C PHE A 162 -15.09 19.69 -10.47
N HIS A 163 -15.84 18.59 -10.68
CA HIS A 163 -16.63 18.40 -11.88
C HIS A 163 -17.78 19.42 -12.00
N ARG A 164 -18.46 19.77 -10.90
CA ARG A 164 -19.52 20.80 -10.90
C ARG A 164 -18.99 22.20 -11.19
N PHE A 165 -17.82 22.57 -10.67
CA PHE A 165 -17.24 23.89 -10.90
C PHE A 165 -16.65 24.04 -12.31
N PHE A 166 -16.02 23.00 -12.86
CA PHE A 166 -15.38 23.08 -14.18
C PHE A 166 -16.30 22.75 -15.38
N PHE A 167 -17.32 21.89 -15.22
CA PHE A 167 -18.16 21.45 -16.34
C PHE A 167 -19.56 22.06 -16.39
N LYS A 168 -19.97 22.83 -15.36
CA LYS A 168 -21.28 23.50 -15.35
C LYS A 168 -21.23 24.97 -15.79
N GLY A 169 -20.06 25.42 -16.26
CA GLY A 169 -19.82 26.76 -16.81
C GLY A 169 -19.76 26.81 -18.35
N LYS A 170 -20.35 25.84 -19.04
CA LYS A 170 -20.63 25.89 -20.48
C LYS A 170 -22.12 25.70 -20.70
#